data_AF-A0A929RE72-F1
#
_entry.id   AF-A0A929RE72-F1
#
_cell.length_a   1.000
_cell.length_b   1.000
_cell.length_c   1.000
_cell.angle_alpha   90.00
_cell.angle_beta   90.00
_cell.angle_gamma   90.00
#
_symmetry.space_group_name_H-M   'P 1'
#
loop_
_entity.id
_entity.type
_entity.pdbx_description
1 polymer ?
#
loop_
_entity_poly.entity_id
_entity_poly.type
_entity_poly.pdbx_seq_one_letter_code
_entity_poly.pdbx_strand_id
1 'polypeptide(L)'
;ASGDDGVHTEVAAVLDGANVTVTQSNEALEGGLITISDGTVDLTSSDDGINASGSITVEAGLAATAETTEDTTTTTTTQQMGPGGMGGGSMEDTGEQLTISGGTVTVNANGDGIDSNGSLTISGGTTTVYGPASGANSSLDSNGAMSITGGTVIAFATGEMVETPTTTDGQGWISASATGSAGSTVTITDANGSVLGTYTSLKAFGNVIYSTSGMANGSTYTVSVDGTETSATAGEGGMGMGGQPPAGGPGQGGQPPAAPQN
;
A
#
# COMPACT_ATOMS: atom_id res chain seq x y z
N ALA A 1 -10.50 20.82 11.47
CA ALA A 1 -10.33 21.87 10.47
C ALA A 1 -9.24 22.83 10.92
N SER A 2 -7.99 22.38 10.79
CA SER A 2 -6.87 23.25 10.42
C SER A 2 -7.02 23.64 8.94
N GLY A 3 -6.36 24.71 8.50
CA GLY A 3 -6.22 25.07 7.08
C GLY A 3 -4.87 24.65 6.49
N ASP A 4 -4.22 23.74 7.20
CA ASP A 4 -2.90 23.15 7.09
C ASP A 4 -3.10 21.73 7.69
N ASP A 5 -2.12 21.11 8.31
CA ASP A 5 -2.23 19.69 8.68
C ASP A 5 -3.02 19.45 9.97
N GLY A 6 -3.55 18.24 10.14
CA GLY A 6 -4.26 17.83 11.35
C GLY A 6 -3.31 17.63 12.53
N VAL A 7 -2.24 16.87 12.28
CA VAL A 7 -1.12 16.63 13.19
C VAL A 7 0.17 16.68 12.36
N HIS A 8 0.93 17.77 12.49
CA HIS A 8 2.24 17.93 11.83
C HIS A 8 3.38 17.63 12.80
N THR A 9 4.40 16.90 12.36
CA THR A 9 5.68 16.72 13.06
C THR A 9 6.84 16.68 12.08
N GLU A 10 7.91 17.44 12.31
CA GLU A 10 9.01 17.50 11.34
C GLU A 10 9.86 16.21 11.27
N VAL A 11 9.79 15.36 12.31
CA VAL A 11 10.65 14.15 12.46
C VAL A 11 9.85 12.89 12.74
N ALA A 12 8.99 12.86 13.77
CA ALA A 12 8.29 11.63 14.15
C ALA A 12 6.95 11.85 14.87
N ALA A 13 5.95 11.05 14.48
CA ALA A 13 4.67 10.91 15.16
C ALA A 13 4.47 9.46 15.64
N VAL A 14 4.33 9.29 16.96
CA VAL A 14 4.14 7.96 17.58
C VAL A 14 2.79 7.92 18.30
N LEU A 15 1.89 7.07 17.81
CA LEU A 15 0.54 6.86 18.31
C LEU A 15 0.45 5.47 18.97
N ASP A 16 0.73 5.45 20.28
CA ASP A 16 0.64 4.26 21.13
C ASP A 16 -0.56 4.38 22.09
N GLY A 17 -1.64 3.66 21.81
CA GLY A 17 -2.91 3.71 22.55
C GLY A 17 -3.69 5.02 22.38
N ALA A 18 -3.32 5.87 21.42
CA ALA A 18 -3.90 7.21 21.23
C ALA A 18 -5.31 7.15 20.61
N ASN A 19 -6.14 8.14 20.94
CA ASN A 19 -7.41 8.36 20.25
C ASN A 19 -7.30 9.69 19.49
N VAL A 20 -7.13 9.61 18.17
CA VAL A 20 -6.92 10.75 17.27
C VAL A 20 -8.11 10.84 16.31
N THR A 21 -8.70 12.03 16.19
CA THR A 21 -9.76 12.30 15.21
C THR A 21 -9.49 13.63 14.53
N VAL A 22 -9.20 13.59 13.23
CA VAL A 22 -9.03 14.77 12.38
C VAL A 22 -10.19 14.79 11.39
N THR A 23 -11.18 15.66 11.63
CA THR A 23 -12.40 15.70 10.81
C THR A 23 -12.26 16.47 9.49
N GLN A 24 -11.15 17.21 9.33
CA GLN A 24 -10.78 18.00 8.14
C GLN A 24 -9.41 18.67 8.40
N SER A 25 -8.54 18.63 7.42
CA SER A 25 -7.24 19.32 7.33
C SER A 25 -6.78 19.31 5.85
N ASN A 26 -5.58 19.85 5.55
CA ASN A 26 -4.93 19.62 4.26
C ASN A 26 -4.46 18.17 4.20
N GLU A 27 -3.36 17.85 4.89
CA GLU A 27 -2.96 16.48 5.25
C GLU A 27 -3.46 16.15 6.68
N ALA A 28 -3.80 14.90 7.00
CA ALA A 28 -4.33 14.62 8.35
C ALA A 28 -3.27 14.21 9.38
N LEU A 29 -2.17 13.59 8.97
CA LEU A 29 -1.03 13.24 9.81
C LEU A 29 0.28 13.26 8.99
N GLU A 30 1.21 14.14 9.33
CA GLU A 30 2.49 14.31 8.61
C GLU A 30 3.72 14.10 9.52
N GLY A 31 4.75 13.44 8.98
CA GLY A 31 6.10 13.46 9.51
C GLY A 31 7.02 12.38 8.96
N GLY A 32 8.34 12.53 9.10
CA GLY A 32 9.31 11.61 8.47
C GLY A 32 9.26 10.16 8.98
N LEU A 33 8.74 9.95 10.20
CA LEU A 33 8.61 8.64 10.85
C LEU A 33 7.27 8.55 11.55
N ILE A 34 6.36 7.75 11.03
CA ILE A 34 5.00 7.61 11.58
C ILE A 34 4.82 6.19 12.10
N THR A 35 4.47 6.05 13.36
CA THR A 35 4.25 4.74 14.00
C THR A 35 2.90 4.73 14.71
N ILE A 36 2.05 3.77 14.37
CA ILE A 36 0.75 3.52 15.01
C ILE A 36 0.76 2.10 15.59
N SER A 37 0.78 2.00 16.92
CA SER A 37 0.93 0.72 17.62
C SER A 37 -0.33 0.25 18.34
N ASP A 38 -1.17 1.17 18.82
CA ASP A 38 -2.50 0.84 19.34
C ASP A 38 -3.40 2.09 19.35
N GLY A 39 -4.70 1.90 19.59
CA GLY A 39 -5.68 2.98 19.77
C GLY A 39 -6.67 3.10 18.60
N THR A 40 -7.18 4.31 18.38
CA THR A 40 -8.13 4.62 17.31
C THR A 40 -7.73 5.91 16.62
N VAL A 41 -7.53 5.84 15.31
CA VAL A 41 -7.06 6.96 14.47
C VAL A 41 -8.07 7.12 13.33
N ASP A 42 -8.79 8.23 13.31
CA ASP A 42 -9.84 8.54 12.31
C ASP A 42 -9.50 9.88 11.62
N LEU A 43 -9.15 9.81 10.34
CA LEU A 43 -8.51 10.89 9.60
C LEU A 43 -9.30 11.25 8.33
N THR A 44 -9.58 12.54 8.16
CA THR A 44 -10.22 13.10 6.96
C THR A 44 -9.47 14.35 6.49
N SER A 45 -9.03 14.33 5.24
CA SER A 45 -8.13 15.31 4.62
C SER A 45 -8.64 15.78 3.25
N SER A 46 -8.12 16.92 2.77
CA SER A 46 -8.34 17.39 1.39
C SER A 46 -7.23 17.01 0.42
N ASP A 47 -6.04 16.72 0.93
CA ASP A 47 -4.95 16.03 0.24
C ASP A 47 -4.75 14.69 0.97
N ASP A 48 -3.56 14.38 1.45
CA ASP A 48 -3.19 13.05 1.92
C ASP A 48 -3.72 12.71 3.31
N GLY A 49 -4.03 11.43 3.53
CA GLY A 49 -4.54 10.93 4.80
C GLY A 49 -3.44 10.82 5.85
N ILE A 50 -2.37 10.11 5.51
CA ILE A 50 -1.14 10.03 6.29
C ILE A 50 0.00 10.23 5.30
N ASN A 51 0.87 11.20 5.53
CA ASN A 51 2.00 11.52 4.66
C ASN A 51 3.34 11.33 5.41
N ALA A 52 4.13 10.34 5.01
CA ALA A 52 5.50 10.20 5.49
C ALA A 52 6.49 10.90 4.53
N SER A 53 6.60 12.23 4.66
CA SER A 53 7.45 13.12 3.84
C SER A 53 8.39 14.06 4.63
N GLY A 54 8.30 14.06 5.96
CA GLY A 54 9.11 14.91 6.84
C GLY A 54 10.59 14.47 6.96
N SER A 55 11.42 15.23 7.68
CA SER A 55 12.87 15.00 7.71
C SER A 55 13.29 13.83 8.61
N ILE A 56 13.93 12.82 8.01
CA ILE A 56 14.47 11.64 8.71
C ILE A 56 15.77 11.87 9.52
N THR A 57 16.24 13.11 9.70
CA THR A 57 17.56 13.41 10.28
C THR A 57 17.49 14.32 11.52
N VAL A 58 18.42 14.25 12.48
CA VAL A 58 19.82 13.82 12.33
C VAL A 58 20.29 12.77 13.34
N GLU A 59 19.68 12.74 14.53
CA GLU A 59 20.18 11.92 15.64
C GLU A 59 19.16 10.96 16.28
N ALA A 60 18.03 10.50 15.70
CA ALA A 60 17.27 10.74 14.46
C ALA A 60 15.98 9.88 14.61
N GLY A 61 15.54 9.18 13.55
CA GLY A 61 14.98 7.84 13.69
C GLY A 61 15.85 6.82 14.43
N LEU A 62 17.15 7.10 14.66
CA LEU A 62 18.28 6.22 15.07
C LEU A 62 18.04 5.09 16.12
N ALA A 63 16.93 5.08 16.86
CA ALA A 63 16.57 4.03 17.83
C ALA A 63 15.14 3.47 17.67
N ALA A 64 14.27 4.08 16.84
CA ALA A 64 12.87 3.70 16.68
C ALA A 64 12.66 2.32 16.01
N THR A 65 13.72 1.73 15.47
CA THR A 65 13.73 0.38 14.88
C THR A 65 14.23 -0.72 15.83
N ALA A 66 14.61 -0.40 17.07
CA ALA A 66 15.45 -1.29 17.89
C ALA A 66 14.72 -2.18 18.93
N GLU A 67 13.40 -2.06 19.14
CA GLU A 67 12.67 -2.72 20.25
C GLU A 67 11.53 -3.69 19.80
N THR A 68 11.54 -4.19 18.56
CA THR A 68 10.62 -5.30 18.15
C THR A 68 11.34 -6.44 17.42
N THR A 69 12.11 -7.20 18.20
CA THR A 69 12.50 -8.62 18.03
C THR A 69 13.24 -9.07 16.75
N GLU A 70 14.48 -9.51 16.96
CA GLU A 70 15.48 -10.19 16.09
C GLU A 70 15.20 -10.50 14.59
N ASP A 71 16.30 -10.26 13.83
CA ASP A 71 16.66 -10.76 12.49
C ASP A 71 16.09 -10.05 11.24
N THR A 72 16.84 -9.07 10.73
CA THR A 72 17.39 -9.10 9.36
C THR A 72 18.61 -8.17 9.28
N THR A 73 19.68 -8.59 8.59
CA THR A 73 20.88 -7.78 8.36
C THR A 73 20.74 -6.93 7.10
N THR A 74 20.57 -5.61 7.23
CA THR A 74 20.54 -4.68 6.08
C THR A 74 21.73 -3.74 6.09
N THR A 75 22.41 -3.64 4.94
CA THR A 75 23.68 -2.91 4.80
C THR A 75 23.42 -1.48 4.32
N THR A 76 23.71 -0.48 5.14
CA THR A 76 23.57 0.94 4.73
C THR A 76 24.71 1.36 3.80
N THR A 77 24.44 1.54 2.51
CA THR A 77 25.36 2.20 1.57
C THR A 77 24.91 3.62 1.27
N THR A 78 25.51 4.59 1.96
CA THR A 78 25.43 6.01 1.57
C THR A 78 26.12 6.21 0.22
N GLN A 79 25.36 6.40 -0.85
CA GLN A 79 25.92 6.65 -2.19
C GLN A 79 25.61 8.07 -2.66
N GLN A 80 26.70 8.83 -2.79
CA GLN A 80 26.73 10.23 -3.17
C GLN A 80 26.28 10.46 -4.62
N MET A 81 25.44 11.48 -4.82
CA MET A 81 24.84 11.91 -6.09
C MET A 81 25.78 11.93 -7.31
N GLY A 82 25.30 11.36 -8.42
CA GLY A 82 25.87 11.53 -9.77
C GLY A 82 24.90 12.28 -10.70
N PRO A 83 25.33 13.27 -11.51
CA PRO A 83 24.41 14.12 -12.24
C PRO A 83 23.96 13.54 -13.60
N GLY A 84 22.65 13.38 -13.76
CA GLY A 84 21.96 13.56 -15.05
C GLY A 84 21.54 12.29 -15.82
N GLY A 85 20.24 12.03 -15.84
CA GLY A 85 19.58 11.15 -16.80
C GLY A 85 18.15 11.63 -17.07
N MET A 86 17.82 11.94 -18.33
CA MET A 86 16.44 12.25 -18.73
C MET A 86 15.73 10.96 -19.14
N GLY A 87 14.77 10.53 -18.31
CA GLY A 87 13.87 9.40 -18.52
C GLY A 87 12.85 9.41 -17.39
N GLY A 88 11.60 8.98 -17.65
CA GLY A 88 10.51 9.07 -16.67
C GLY A 88 10.91 8.45 -15.34
N GLY A 89 11.06 9.29 -14.30
CA GLY A 89 11.56 8.86 -13.01
C GLY A 89 10.47 8.13 -12.23
N SER A 90 10.83 6.97 -11.68
CA SER A 90 10.23 6.53 -10.43
C SER A 90 10.48 7.62 -9.37
N MET A 91 9.54 7.79 -8.45
CA MET A 91 9.77 8.61 -7.26
C MET A 91 10.92 7.97 -6.43
N GLU A 92 11.67 8.79 -5.70
CA GLU A 92 12.88 8.36 -5.00
C GLU A 92 12.51 7.90 -3.58
N ASP A 93 12.97 6.70 -3.18
CA ASP A 93 12.90 6.27 -1.77
C ASP A 93 13.88 7.11 -0.95
N THR A 94 13.36 8.07 -0.19
CA THR A 94 14.15 8.97 0.65
C THR A 94 14.33 8.47 2.10
N GLY A 95 13.75 7.31 2.43
CA GLY A 95 14.00 6.59 3.69
C GLY A 95 13.05 6.89 4.86
N GLU A 96 11.96 7.61 4.60
CA GLU A 96 10.85 7.78 5.55
C GLU A 96 10.18 6.43 5.87
N GLN A 97 9.54 6.32 7.03
CA GLN A 97 8.95 5.05 7.48
C GLN A 97 7.55 5.25 8.06
N LEU A 98 6.57 4.55 7.48
CA LEU A 98 5.21 4.50 7.98
C LEU A 98 4.90 3.09 8.47
N THR A 99 4.72 2.91 9.78
CA THR A 99 4.50 1.61 10.42
C THR A 99 3.17 1.55 11.16
N ILE A 100 2.32 0.58 10.82
CA ILE A 100 1.07 0.28 11.53
C ILE A 100 1.16 -1.15 12.10
N SER A 101 1.37 -1.27 13.40
CA SER A 101 1.48 -2.57 14.10
C SER A 101 0.24 -2.94 14.92
N GLY A 102 -0.71 -2.02 15.09
CA GLY A 102 -1.94 -2.28 15.86
C GLY A 102 -2.97 -1.15 15.77
N GLY A 103 -3.97 -1.21 16.67
CA GLY A 103 -5.07 -0.26 16.72
C GLY A 103 -6.09 -0.39 15.59
N THR A 104 -6.96 0.62 15.48
CA THR A 104 -7.91 0.80 14.37
C THR A 104 -7.62 2.12 13.68
N VAL A 105 -7.25 2.06 12.40
CA VAL A 105 -6.91 3.21 11.55
C VAL A 105 -7.97 3.33 10.45
N THR A 106 -8.63 4.48 10.38
CA THR A 106 -9.57 4.83 9.31
C THR A 106 -9.12 6.12 8.66
N VAL A 107 -9.02 6.11 7.34
CA VAL A 107 -8.54 7.23 6.54
C VAL A 107 -9.53 7.53 5.42
N ASN A 108 -9.83 8.81 5.22
CA ASN A 108 -10.73 9.32 4.19
C ASN A 108 -10.08 10.55 3.52
N ALA A 109 -9.20 10.29 2.57
CA ALA A 109 -8.32 11.27 1.93
C ALA A 109 -8.79 11.59 0.51
N ASN A 110 -8.54 12.80 0.04
CA ASN A 110 -8.83 13.19 -1.35
C ASN A 110 -7.59 13.28 -2.24
N GLY A 111 -6.41 13.45 -1.64
CA GLY A 111 -5.12 13.02 -2.20
C GLY A 111 -4.92 11.53 -1.95
N ASP A 112 -3.70 11.14 -1.62
CA ASP A 112 -3.33 9.77 -1.32
C ASP A 112 -3.86 9.31 0.03
N GLY A 113 -4.25 8.02 0.10
CA GLY A 113 -4.77 7.47 1.35
C GLY A 113 -3.69 7.38 2.42
N ILE A 114 -2.65 6.60 2.14
CA ILE A 114 -1.47 6.46 2.98
C ILE A 114 -0.29 6.64 2.03
N ASP A 115 0.43 7.76 2.12
CA ASP A 115 1.61 8.08 1.33
C ASP A 115 2.89 7.96 2.18
N SER A 116 3.99 7.58 1.52
CA SER A 116 5.29 7.41 2.12
C SER A 116 6.39 7.61 1.07
N ASN A 117 7.20 8.66 1.26
CA ASN A 117 8.39 8.86 0.45
C ASN A 117 9.51 7.82 0.73
N GLY A 118 9.36 6.98 1.74
CA GLY A 118 10.12 5.74 1.93
C GLY A 118 9.20 4.52 1.99
N SER A 119 9.26 3.71 3.06
CA SER A 119 8.57 2.41 3.13
C SER A 119 7.32 2.37 4.03
N LEU A 120 6.26 1.72 3.53
CA LEU A 120 5.02 1.41 4.26
C LEU A 120 5.00 -0.03 4.80
N THR A 121 4.88 -0.22 6.12
CA THR A 121 4.76 -1.54 6.76
C THR A 121 3.50 -1.65 7.62
N ILE A 122 2.67 -2.65 7.33
CA ILE A 122 1.50 -3.01 8.14
C ILE A 122 1.67 -4.43 8.70
N SER A 123 1.74 -4.57 10.02
CA SER A 123 1.95 -5.86 10.71
C SER A 123 0.84 -6.26 11.67
N GLY A 124 -0.13 -5.38 11.91
CA GLY A 124 -1.26 -5.66 12.80
C GLY A 124 -2.37 -4.62 12.73
N GLY A 125 -3.36 -4.75 13.62
CA GLY A 125 -4.49 -3.82 13.70
C GLY A 125 -5.54 -4.01 12.60
N THR A 126 -6.36 -2.99 12.41
CA THR A 126 -7.33 -2.89 11.31
C THR A 126 -7.20 -1.53 10.63
N THR A 127 -6.87 -1.54 9.34
CA THR A 127 -6.67 -0.34 8.51
C THR A 127 -7.74 -0.29 7.42
N THR A 128 -8.52 0.79 7.38
CA THR A 128 -9.54 1.06 6.36
C THR A 128 -9.21 2.38 5.67
N VAL A 129 -9.00 2.33 4.35
CA VAL A 129 -8.63 3.52 3.58
C VAL A 129 -9.66 3.78 2.48
N TYR A 130 -10.34 4.91 2.58
CA TYR A 130 -11.17 5.50 1.53
C TYR A 130 -10.30 6.49 0.76
N GLY A 131 -9.58 5.98 -0.25
CA GLY A 131 -8.67 6.75 -1.08
C GLY A 131 -9.39 7.72 -2.03
N PRO A 132 -8.66 8.31 -2.98
CA PRO A 132 -9.17 9.30 -3.92
C PRO A 132 -10.28 8.72 -4.81
N ALA A 133 -11.25 9.55 -5.18
CA ALA A 133 -12.38 9.13 -6.03
C ALA A 133 -12.10 9.27 -7.54
N SER A 134 -10.98 9.90 -7.90
CA SER A 134 -10.54 10.20 -9.27
C SER A 134 -9.13 10.80 -9.23
N GLY A 135 -8.35 10.66 -10.30
CA GLY A 135 -7.05 11.31 -10.42
C GLY A 135 -5.88 10.36 -10.22
N ALA A 136 -4.68 10.91 -10.36
CA ALA A 136 -3.41 10.19 -10.37
C ALA A 136 -2.84 10.00 -8.95
N ASN A 137 -3.71 9.59 -8.02
CA ASN A 137 -3.40 9.30 -6.63
C ASN A 137 -3.98 7.92 -6.28
N SER A 138 -3.36 7.26 -5.30
CA SER A 138 -3.57 5.90 -4.83
C SER A 138 -4.26 5.84 -3.46
N SER A 139 -4.71 4.65 -3.04
CA SER A 139 -5.16 4.45 -1.65
C SER A 139 -4.02 4.11 -0.69
N LEU A 140 -2.95 3.52 -1.22
CA LEU A 140 -1.69 3.22 -0.57
C LEU A 140 -0.64 3.65 -1.60
N ASP A 141 0.34 4.44 -1.22
CA ASP A 141 1.46 4.87 -2.04
C ASP A 141 2.76 4.74 -1.22
N SER A 142 3.85 4.36 -1.86
CA SER A 142 5.11 4.04 -1.18
C SER A 142 6.27 3.98 -2.19
N ASN A 143 7.10 5.02 -2.23
CA ASN A 143 8.31 5.02 -3.07
C ASN A 143 9.27 3.86 -2.76
N GLY A 144 9.28 3.41 -1.49
CA GLY A 144 10.07 2.29 -0.97
C GLY A 144 9.29 0.98 -0.91
N ALA A 145 9.61 0.13 0.07
CA ALA A 145 8.97 -1.17 0.21
C ALA A 145 7.60 -1.07 0.89
N MET A 146 6.54 -1.55 0.21
CA MET A 146 5.21 -1.71 0.79
C MET A 146 5.00 -3.16 1.24
N SER A 147 4.76 -3.40 2.54
CA SER A 147 4.65 -4.74 3.12
C SER A 147 3.42 -4.89 4.03
N ILE A 148 2.69 -6.00 3.88
CA ILE A 148 1.58 -6.39 4.76
C ILE A 148 1.87 -7.80 5.32
N THR A 149 2.18 -7.87 6.61
CA THR A 149 2.58 -9.11 7.30
C THR A 149 1.55 -9.59 8.32
N GLY A 150 0.57 -8.77 8.69
CA GLY A 150 -0.47 -9.11 9.65
C GLY A 150 -1.62 -8.10 9.68
N GLY A 151 -2.60 -8.34 10.55
CA GLY A 151 -3.78 -7.49 10.71
C GLY A 151 -4.81 -7.63 9.59
N THR A 152 -5.70 -6.64 9.48
CA THR A 152 -6.69 -6.53 8.40
C THR A 152 -6.53 -5.19 7.70
N VAL A 153 -6.43 -5.20 6.37
CA VAL A 153 -6.35 -4.01 5.52
C VAL A 153 -7.45 -4.07 4.48
N ILE A 154 -8.24 -3.01 4.36
CA ILE A 154 -9.02 -2.73 3.15
C ILE A 154 -8.71 -1.32 2.66
N ALA A 155 -8.44 -1.20 1.36
CA ALA A 155 -8.21 0.08 0.72
C ALA A 155 -9.04 0.18 -0.57
N PHE A 156 -9.80 1.26 -0.69
CA PHE A 156 -10.58 1.61 -1.87
C PHE A 156 -9.79 2.63 -2.68
N ALA A 157 -9.32 2.24 -3.87
CA ALA A 157 -8.51 3.07 -4.74
C ALA A 157 -9.25 3.47 -6.02
N THR A 158 -8.68 4.41 -6.78
CA THR A 158 -9.06 4.59 -8.18
C THR A 158 -8.71 3.33 -8.99
N GLY A 159 -9.15 3.27 -10.25
CA GLY A 159 -8.61 2.31 -11.21
C GLY A 159 -7.48 2.89 -12.07
N GLU A 160 -7.05 4.13 -11.77
CA GLU A 160 -6.15 4.94 -12.60
C GLU A 160 -4.70 4.84 -12.12
N MET A 161 -4.50 4.90 -10.80
CA MET A 161 -3.25 4.60 -10.12
C MET A 161 -3.55 3.62 -8.96
N VAL A 162 -2.88 2.48 -8.98
CA VAL A 162 -3.03 1.40 -7.99
C VAL A 162 -1.65 0.86 -7.70
N GLU A 163 -1.09 1.23 -6.56
CA GLU A 163 0.06 0.55 -5.98
C GLU A 163 -0.42 -0.68 -5.20
N THR A 164 0.48 -1.63 -4.99
CA THR A 164 0.22 -2.86 -4.22
C THR A 164 1.47 -3.28 -3.46
N PRO A 165 1.36 -4.06 -2.36
CA PRO A 165 2.53 -4.50 -1.61
C PRO A 165 3.60 -5.13 -2.50
N THR A 166 4.86 -4.76 -2.30
CA THR A 166 5.98 -5.11 -3.17
C THR A 166 6.56 -6.49 -2.87
N THR A 167 6.08 -7.17 -1.82
CA THR A 167 6.47 -8.52 -1.42
C THR A 167 5.28 -9.46 -1.21
N THR A 168 5.57 -10.76 -1.24
CA THR A 168 4.67 -11.86 -0.87
C THR A 168 5.17 -12.65 0.35
N ASP A 169 6.20 -12.13 1.03
CA ASP A 169 6.74 -12.67 2.28
C ASP A 169 5.84 -12.29 3.46
N GLY A 170 4.82 -13.10 3.74
CA GLY A 170 3.92 -12.89 4.87
C GLY A 170 2.45 -13.17 4.57
N GLN A 171 1.58 -12.23 4.93
CA GLN A 171 0.13 -12.35 4.80
C GLN A 171 -0.30 -12.19 3.34
N GLY A 172 -1.28 -12.99 2.91
CA GLY A 172 -1.85 -12.85 1.57
C GLY A 172 -2.62 -11.54 1.40
N TRP A 173 -2.43 -10.89 0.26
CA TRP A 173 -3.14 -9.66 -0.11
C TRP A 173 -3.64 -9.76 -1.56
N ILE A 174 -4.79 -9.18 -1.89
CA ILE A 174 -5.32 -9.10 -3.26
C ILE A 174 -5.45 -7.63 -3.68
N SER A 175 -5.36 -7.39 -4.98
CA SER A 175 -5.88 -6.18 -5.63
C SER A 175 -6.88 -6.61 -6.70
N ALA A 176 -8.12 -6.12 -6.62
CA ALA A 176 -9.20 -6.47 -7.53
C ALA A 176 -9.74 -5.23 -8.23
N SER A 177 -9.75 -5.21 -9.56
CA SER A 177 -10.35 -4.16 -10.39
C SER A 177 -11.89 -4.23 -10.37
N ALA A 178 -12.46 -4.03 -9.19
CA ALA A 178 -13.89 -3.97 -8.94
C ALA A 178 -14.32 -2.51 -8.70
N THR A 179 -15.41 -2.09 -9.33
CA THR A 179 -15.87 -0.70 -9.30
C THR A 179 -17.12 -0.54 -8.43
N GLY A 180 -17.25 0.61 -7.76
CA GLY A 180 -18.41 0.92 -6.93
C GLY A 180 -18.58 2.40 -6.66
N SER A 181 -19.69 2.76 -6.03
CA SER A 181 -20.05 4.13 -5.66
C SER A 181 -19.93 4.35 -4.15
N ALA A 182 -20.02 5.60 -3.71
CA ALA A 182 -20.25 5.91 -2.31
C ALA A 182 -21.54 5.19 -1.82
N GLY A 183 -21.44 4.42 -0.74
CA GLY A 183 -22.49 3.57 -0.21
C GLY A 183 -22.54 2.14 -0.78
N SER A 184 -21.74 1.79 -1.79
CA SER A 184 -21.63 0.41 -2.28
C SER A 184 -21.08 -0.51 -1.20
N THR A 185 -21.65 -1.71 -1.11
CA THR A 185 -21.23 -2.76 -0.17
C THR A 185 -20.25 -3.71 -0.86
N VAL A 186 -19.09 -3.90 -0.25
CA VAL A 186 -18.02 -4.78 -0.72
C VAL A 186 -17.85 -5.94 0.24
N THR A 187 -17.96 -7.17 -0.27
CA THR A 187 -17.75 -8.41 0.51
C THR A 187 -16.62 -9.20 -0.10
N ILE A 188 -15.71 -9.68 0.74
CA ILE A 188 -14.59 -10.54 0.32
C ILE A 188 -14.86 -11.97 0.80
N THR A 189 -14.71 -12.96 -0.09
CA THR A 189 -14.83 -14.38 0.25
C THR A 189 -13.60 -15.17 -0.20
N ASP A 190 -13.30 -16.26 0.52
CA ASP A 190 -12.33 -17.27 0.09
C ASP A 190 -12.91 -18.23 -0.98
N ALA A 191 -12.07 -19.12 -1.50
CA ALA A 191 -12.46 -20.14 -2.47
C ALA A 191 -13.47 -21.19 -1.95
N ASN A 192 -13.74 -21.23 -0.64
CA ASN A 192 -14.76 -22.08 -0.03
C ASN A 192 -16.12 -21.36 0.12
N GLY A 193 -16.18 -20.06 -0.22
CA GLY A 193 -17.35 -19.21 -0.01
C GLY A 193 -17.47 -18.66 1.43
N SER A 194 -16.43 -18.78 2.25
CA SER A 194 -16.38 -18.17 3.58
C SER A 194 -16.15 -16.66 3.46
N VAL A 195 -17.03 -15.86 4.06
CA VAL A 195 -16.87 -14.40 4.12
C VAL A 195 -15.71 -14.05 5.05
N LEU A 196 -14.73 -13.30 4.52
CA LEU A 196 -13.57 -12.78 5.23
C LEU A 196 -13.80 -11.36 5.76
N GLY A 197 -14.73 -10.61 5.15
CA GLY A 197 -15.12 -9.28 5.61
C GLY A 197 -16.18 -8.65 4.70
N THR A 198 -16.94 -7.70 5.25
CA THR A 198 -17.94 -6.89 4.54
C THR A 198 -17.81 -5.44 4.97
N TYR A 199 -17.72 -4.54 4.00
CA TYR A 199 -17.39 -3.13 4.18
C TYR A 199 -18.29 -2.25 3.30
N THR A 200 -18.41 -0.97 3.65
CA THR A 200 -19.11 0.02 2.83
C THR A 200 -18.13 1.13 2.45
N SER A 201 -18.01 1.43 1.16
CA SER A 201 -17.16 2.55 0.72
C SER A 201 -17.84 3.90 0.98
N LEU A 202 -17.11 4.88 1.51
CA LEU A 202 -17.60 6.26 1.60
C LEU A 202 -17.51 7.02 0.26
N LYS A 203 -16.77 6.49 -0.71
CA LYS A 203 -16.41 7.16 -1.97
C LYS A 203 -16.61 6.23 -3.17
N ALA A 204 -16.64 6.79 -4.38
CA ALA A 204 -16.54 5.97 -5.59
C ALA A 204 -15.11 5.40 -5.69
N PHE A 205 -14.99 4.19 -6.24
CA PHE A 205 -13.71 3.48 -6.35
C PHE A 205 -13.67 2.62 -7.63
N GLY A 206 -12.44 2.33 -8.09
CA GLY A 206 -12.16 1.49 -9.26
C GLY A 206 -11.33 0.23 -8.96
N ASN A 207 -10.77 0.13 -7.75
CA ASN A 207 -10.03 -1.03 -7.28
C ASN A 207 -10.27 -1.23 -5.77
N VAL A 208 -10.19 -2.47 -5.31
CA VAL A 208 -10.20 -2.86 -3.90
C VAL A 208 -8.94 -3.66 -3.61
N ILE A 209 -8.10 -3.13 -2.71
CA ILE A 209 -6.99 -3.87 -2.10
C ILE A 209 -7.49 -4.47 -0.79
N TYR A 210 -7.22 -5.75 -0.56
CA TYR A 210 -7.63 -6.43 0.67
C TYR A 210 -6.58 -7.41 1.19
N SER A 211 -6.36 -7.41 2.49
CA SER A 211 -5.56 -8.41 3.20
C SER A 211 -6.17 -8.67 4.57
N THR A 212 -6.17 -9.93 5.02
CA THR A 212 -6.53 -10.26 6.40
C THR A 212 -5.85 -11.54 6.86
N SER A 213 -5.74 -11.74 8.17
CA SER A 213 -5.08 -12.90 8.77
C SER A 213 -5.71 -14.22 8.32
N GLY A 214 -4.85 -15.12 7.84
CA GLY A 214 -5.25 -16.39 7.23
C GLY A 214 -5.32 -16.36 5.70
N MET A 215 -5.23 -15.19 5.05
CA MET A 215 -5.00 -15.14 3.60
C MET A 215 -3.61 -15.64 3.24
N ALA A 216 -3.52 -16.43 2.16
CA ALA A 216 -2.29 -17.03 1.65
C ALA A 216 -2.05 -16.66 0.17
N ASN A 217 -0.83 -16.26 -0.15
CA ASN A 217 -0.40 -15.94 -1.52
C ASN A 217 -0.54 -17.15 -2.46
N GLY A 218 -0.86 -16.89 -3.73
CA GLY A 218 -1.23 -17.89 -4.74
C GLY A 218 -2.65 -18.46 -4.62
N SER A 219 -3.42 -18.11 -3.58
CA SER A 219 -4.84 -18.52 -3.45
C SER A 219 -5.77 -17.50 -4.10
N THR A 220 -6.87 -17.96 -4.70
CA THR A 220 -7.91 -17.09 -5.28
C THR A 220 -8.95 -16.68 -4.23
N TYR A 221 -9.34 -15.40 -4.27
CA TYR A 221 -10.40 -14.80 -3.48
C TYR A 221 -11.38 -14.07 -4.41
N THR A 222 -12.60 -13.82 -3.94
CA THR A 222 -13.61 -13.07 -4.68
C THR A 222 -13.97 -11.79 -3.94
N VAL A 223 -13.93 -10.68 -4.66
CA VAL A 223 -14.47 -9.38 -4.23
C VAL A 223 -15.82 -9.19 -4.89
N SER A 224 -16.89 -9.09 -4.10
CA SER A 224 -18.25 -8.83 -4.58
C SER A 224 -18.66 -7.41 -4.22
N VAL A 225 -18.98 -6.58 -5.23
CA VAL A 225 -19.49 -5.22 -5.05
C VAL A 225 -20.96 -5.18 -5.43
N ASP A 226 -21.84 -4.95 -4.45
CA ASP A 226 -23.30 -4.96 -4.61
C ASP A 226 -23.84 -6.21 -5.35
N GLY A 227 -23.15 -7.35 -5.19
CA GLY A 227 -23.46 -8.64 -5.83
C GLY A 227 -22.74 -8.90 -7.17
N THR A 228 -21.93 -7.97 -7.67
CA THR A 228 -21.07 -8.16 -8.85
C THR A 228 -19.71 -8.69 -8.43
N GLU A 229 -19.38 -9.91 -8.83
CA GLU A 229 -18.17 -10.63 -8.40
C GLU A 229 -16.97 -10.39 -9.32
N THR A 230 -15.79 -10.21 -8.72
CA THR A 230 -14.47 -10.14 -9.37
C THR A 230 -13.49 -11.04 -8.62
N SER A 231 -12.83 -11.96 -9.32
CA SER A 231 -11.79 -12.83 -8.74
C SER A 231 -10.42 -12.16 -8.75
N ALA A 232 -9.65 -12.32 -7.69
CA ALA A 232 -8.23 -11.93 -7.62
C ALA A 232 -7.39 -13.02 -6.93
N THR A 233 -6.15 -13.20 -7.38
CA THR A 233 -5.16 -14.10 -6.76
C THR A 233 -4.35 -13.32 -5.74
N ALA A 234 -4.13 -13.87 -4.55
CA ALA A 234 -3.31 -13.19 -3.55
C ALA A 234 -1.83 -13.19 -3.93
N GLY A 235 -1.16 -12.05 -3.73
CA GLY A 235 0.22 -11.81 -4.11
C GLY A 235 0.44 -11.51 -5.59
N GLU A 236 -0.64 -11.41 -6.39
CA GLU A 236 -0.59 -10.89 -7.75
C GLU A 236 -1.04 -9.41 -7.73
N GLY A 237 -0.11 -8.50 -8.02
CA GLY A 237 -0.42 -7.10 -8.24
C GLY A 237 -1.41 -6.97 -9.41
N GLY A 238 -2.44 -6.15 -9.24
CA GLY A 238 -3.44 -5.94 -10.29
C GLY A 238 -2.74 -5.47 -11.56
N MET A 239 -2.97 -6.16 -12.69
CA MET A 239 -2.34 -5.82 -13.97
C MET A 239 -2.90 -4.49 -14.53
N GLY A 240 -2.42 -3.37 -13.97
CA GLY A 240 -2.51 -2.06 -14.56
C GLY A 240 -1.95 -2.10 -15.98
N MET A 241 -2.65 -1.45 -16.91
CA MET A 241 -2.37 -1.48 -18.34
C MET A 241 -0.97 -0.92 -18.68
N GLY A 242 0.04 -1.79 -18.71
CA GLY A 242 1.42 -1.42 -19.07
C GLY A 242 2.36 -2.62 -19.23
N GLY A 243 2.20 -3.65 -18.41
CA GLY A 243 2.94 -4.91 -18.51
C GLY A 243 2.37 -5.84 -19.58
N GLN A 244 2.68 -5.61 -20.86
CA GLN A 244 2.43 -6.63 -21.88
C GLN A 244 3.29 -7.86 -21.53
N PRO A 245 2.72 -9.07 -21.36
CA PRO A 245 3.51 -10.24 -21.00
C PRO A 245 4.61 -10.45 -22.04
N PRO A 246 5.82 -10.91 -21.64
CA PRO A 246 6.92 -11.10 -22.58
C PRO A 246 6.43 -11.96 -23.74
N ALA A 247 6.32 -11.36 -24.92
CA ALA A 247 5.84 -12.07 -26.10
C ALA A 247 6.81 -13.22 -26.35
N GLY A 248 6.37 -14.44 -26.07
CA GLY A 248 7.15 -15.67 -26.23
C GLY A 248 7.54 -15.83 -27.69
N GLY A 249 8.70 -15.27 -28.05
CA GLY A 249 9.21 -15.30 -29.41
C GLY A 249 9.29 -16.75 -29.89
N PRO A 250 8.83 -17.09 -31.10
CA PRO A 250 8.90 -18.44 -31.60
C PRO A 250 10.33 -18.97 -31.51
N GLY A 251 10.54 -20.02 -30.71
CA GLY A 251 11.85 -20.62 -30.53
C GLY A 251 12.42 -21.02 -31.87
N GLN A 252 13.51 -20.39 -32.29
CA GLN A 252 14.20 -20.75 -33.53
C GLN A 252 14.70 -22.20 -33.38
N GLY A 253 14.11 -23.09 -34.17
CA GLY A 253 14.42 -24.51 -34.16
C GLY A 253 15.90 -24.77 -34.40
N GLY A 254 16.43 -25.79 -33.73
CA GLY A 254 17.85 -26.14 -33.78
C GLY A 254 18.36 -26.34 -35.21
N GLN A 255 19.52 -25.76 -35.47
CA GLN A 255 20.30 -25.98 -36.68
C GLN A 255 20.62 -27.48 -36.83
N PRO A 256 20.23 -28.15 -37.94
CA PRO A 256 20.52 -29.57 -38.12
C PRO A 256 22.03 -29.80 -38.36
N PRO A 257 22.60 -30.95 -37.95
CA PRO A 257 24.02 -31.24 -38.16
C PRO A 257 24.35 -31.35 -39.65
N ALA A 258 25.51 -30.81 -40.04
CA ALA A 258 26.05 -31.01 -41.38
C ALA A 258 26.42 -32.49 -41.61
N ALA A 259 25.99 -33.06 -42.73
CA ALA A 259 26.40 -34.40 -43.15
C ALA A 259 27.89 -34.42 -43.55
N PRO A 260 28.65 -35.47 -43.23
CA PRO A 260 30.02 -35.61 -43.70
C PRO A 260 30.06 -35.88 -45.21
N GLN A 261 31.05 -35.30 -45.89
CA GLN A 261 31.33 -35.55 -47.30
C GLN A 261 32.03 -36.90 -47.47
N ASN A 262 31.60 -37.66 -48.48
CA ASN A 262 32.33 -38.71 -49.20
C ASN A 262 31.70 -38.88 -50.58
#